data_AF-A0A8T4WS47-F1
#
_entry.id   AF-A0A8T4WS47-F1
#
_cell.length_a   1.000
_cell.length_b   1.000
_cell.length_c   1.000
_cell.angle_alpha   90.00
_cell.angle_beta   90.00
_cell.angle_gamma   90.00
#
_symmetry.space_group_name_H-M   'P 1'
#
loop_
_entity.id
_entity.type
_entity.pdbx_description
1 polymer ?
#
loop_
_entity_poly.entity_id
_entity_poly.type
_entity_poly.pdbx_seq_one_letter_code
_entity_poly.pdbx_strand_id
1 'polypeptide(L)'
;PFSKKSLSPEDTTHAEKHGVLAVDCSWKTAEQQFFELSKIHVSRALPFVIAVNPVNFGKALKLTTLEAFAAAVYILGNPGQAEQLTSIYNWGPHFLTMNKNPLEDYRTAKTSKEVIQRMHDYLPASQDEV
;
A
#
# COMPACT_ATOMS: atom_id res chain seq x y z
N PRO A 1 1.76 3.76 -7.54
CA PRO A 1 0.86 4.78 -6.94
C PRO A 1 -0.15 5.42 -7.92
N PHE A 2 0.13 5.45 -9.23
CA PHE A 2 -0.69 6.17 -10.22
C PHE A 2 -1.87 5.37 -10.81
N SER A 3 -2.14 4.17 -10.32
CA SER A 3 -3.24 3.36 -10.84
C SER A 3 -4.59 3.92 -10.36
N LYS A 4 -5.60 3.89 -11.24
CA LYS A 4 -6.98 4.27 -10.89
C LYS A 4 -7.67 3.25 -9.98
N LYS A 5 -7.17 2.01 -9.93
CA LYS A 5 -7.73 0.92 -9.13
C LYS A 5 -6.87 0.70 -7.88
N SER A 6 -7.52 0.71 -6.72
CA SER A 6 -6.87 0.38 -5.44
C SER A 6 -6.62 -1.12 -5.35
N LEU A 7 -5.53 -1.52 -4.70
CA LEU A 7 -5.26 -2.91 -4.37
C LEU A 7 -6.36 -3.41 -3.43
N SER A 8 -6.84 -4.63 -3.68
CA SER A 8 -7.79 -5.29 -2.80
C SER A 8 -7.64 -6.82 -2.87
N PRO A 9 -8.31 -7.58 -2.00
CA PRO A 9 -8.38 -9.05 -2.03
C PRO A 9 -8.86 -9.64 -3.37
N GLU A 10 -9.53 -8.87 -4.23
CA GLU A 10 -9.86 -9.34 -5.60
C GLU A 10 -8.61 -9.65 -6.43
N ASP A 11 -7.45 -9.12 -6.03
CA ASP A 11 -6.16 -9.33 -6.68
C ASP A 11 -5.39 -10.55 -6.12
N THR A 12 -5.86 -11.20 -5.04
CA THR A 12 -5.13 -12.28 -4.34
C THR A 12 -4.79 -13.45 -5.26
N THR A 13 -5.76 -14.00 -6.00
CA THR A 13 -5.50 -15.14 -6.91
C THR A 13 -4.47 -14.80 -7.99
N HIS A 14 -4.47 -13.54 -8.48
CA HIS A 14 -3.48 -13.10 -9.45
C HIS A 14 -2.09 -12.96 -8.81
N ALA A 15 -2.02 -12.37 -7.62
CA ALA A 15 -0.78 -12.19 -6.88
C ALA A 15 -0.15 -13.52 -6.42
N GLU A 16 -0.94 -14.51 -6.04
CA GLU A 16 -0.45 -15.86 -5.69
C GLU A 16 0.17 -16.55 -6.90
N LYS A 17 -0.41 -16.37 -8.09
CA LYS A 17 0.06 -17.00 -9.33
C LYS A 17 1.28 -16.30 -9.93
N HIS A 18 1.36 -14.97 -9.81
CA HIS A 18 2.33 -14.16 -10.54
C HIS A 18 3.30 -13.35 -9.67
N GLY A 19 3.05 -13.31 -8.35
CA GLY A 19 3.80 -12.50 -7.40
C GLY A 19 3.35 -11.05 -7.35
N VAL A 20 4.00 -10.29 -6.47
CA VAL A 20 3.84 -8.84 -6.30
C VAL A 20 5.16 -8.15 -6.65
N LEU A 21 5.10 -7.17 -7.55
CA LEU A 21 6.24 -6.35 -7.93
C LEU A 21 6.26 -5.06 -7.11
N ALA A 22 7.29 -4.87 -6.30
CA ALA A 22 7.63 -3.58 -5.70
C ALA A 22 8.78 -2.94 -6.49
N VAL A 23 8.62 -1.67 -6.85
CA VAL A 23 9.58 -0.95 -7.71
C VAL A 23 10.34 0.05 -6.84
N ASP A 24 11.64 -0.18 -6.67
CA ASP A 24 12.51 0.77 -5.98
C ASP A 24 13.02 1.82 -6.97
N CYS A 25 12.57 3.06 -6.78
CA CYS A 25 12.93 4.15 -7.67
C CYS A 25 12.85 5.51 -6.99
N SER A 26 13.60 6.48 -7.54
CA SER A 26 13.47 7.87 -7.14
C SER A 26 12.12 8.45 -7.56
N TRP A 27 11.59 9.41 -6.79
CA TRP A 27 10.39 10.15 -7.18
C TRP A 27 10.52 10.88 -8.53
N LYS A 28 11.76 11.24 -8.92
CA LYS A 28 12.05 11.90 -10.22
C LYS A 28 11.72 11.00 -11.41
N THR A 29 11.87 9.67 -11.27
CA THR A 29 11.69 8.69 -12.35
C THR A 29 10.44 7.83 -12.18
N ALA A 30 9.81 7.88 -11.01
CA ALA A 30 8.68 7.02 -10.65
C ALA A 30 7.54 7.08 -11.67
N GLU A 31 7.12 8.26 -12.10
CA GLU A 31 5.98 8.39 -13.02
C GLU A 31 6.23 7.65 -14.34
N GLN A 32 7.38 7.90 -14.98
CA GLN A 32 7.75 7.23 -16.22
C GLN A 32 7.91 5.71 -16.03
N GLN A 33 8.59 5.28 -14.97
CA GLN A 33 8.81 3.84 -14.74
C GLN A 33 7.52 3.09 -14.46
N PHE A 34 6.63 3.64 -13.62
CA PHE A 34 5.33 3.03 -13.35
C PHE A 34 4.42 3.07 -14.59
N PHE A 35 4.51 4.10 -15.43
CA PHE A 35 3.79 4.14 -16.71
C PHE A 35 4.23 3.00 -17.63
N GLU A 36 5.54 2.81 -17.85
CA GLU A 36 6.03 1.74 -18.71
C GLU A 36 5.68 0.35 -18.16
N LEU A 37 5.82 0.12 -16.84
CA LEU A 37 5.44 -1.14 -16.21
C LEU A 37 3.94 -1.43 -16.31
N SER A 38 3.09 -0.39 -16.28
CA SER A 38 1.65 -0.56 -16.39
C SER A 38 1.17 -1.07 -17.76
N LYS A 39 2.02 -0.99 -18.80
CA LYS A 39 1.73 -1.56 -20.12
C LYS A 39 1.84 -3.08 -20.15
N ILE A 40 2.60 -3.66 -19.22
CA ILE A 40 2.93 -5.10 -19.18
C ILE A 40 2.31 -5.78 -17.96
N HIS A 41 2.19 -5.06 -16.84
CA HIS A 41 1.75 -5.59 -15.56
C HIS A 41 0.43 -4.98 -15.09
N VAL A 42 -0.33 -5.78 -14.33
CA VAL A 42 -1.55 -5.31 -13.67
C VAL A 42 -1.19 -4.37 -12.53
N SER A 43 -1.47 -3.08 -12.71
CA SER A 43 -1.09 -2.05 -11.74
C SER A 43 -2.19 -1.75 -10.73
N ARG A 44 -1.81 -1.56 -9.47
CA ARG A 44 -2.69 -1.15 -8.36
C ARG A 44 -2.07 0.00 -7.57
N ALA A 45 -2.90 0.90 -7.07
CA ALA A 45 -2.51 1.89 -6.08
C ALA A 45 -2.77 1.31 -4.68
N LEU A 46 -1.93 1.66 -3.71
CA LEU A 46 -2.25 1.33 -2.32
C LEU A 46 -3.32 2.29 -1.79
N PRO A 47 -4.26 1.82 -0.96
CA PRO A 47 -5.15 2.70 -0.22
C PRO A 47 -4.38 3.54 0.81
N PHE A 48 -5.05 4.54 1.40
CA PHE A 48 -4.46 5.42 2.39
C PHE A 48 -3.86 4.64 3.56
N VAL A 49 -2.56 4.86 3.77
CA VAL A 49 -1.78 4.39 4.92
C VAL A 49 -0.73 5.46 5.26
N ILE A 50 -0.30 5.48 6.51
CA ILE A 50 0.64 6.44 7.06
C ILE A 50 2.03 5.81 7.14
N ALA A 51 3.03 6.54 6.66
CA ALA A 51 4.43 6.14 6.76
C ALA A 51 4.93 6.20 8.22
N VAL A 52 5.75 5.23 8.59
CA VAL A 52 6.48 5.19 9.87
C VAL A 52 7.99 5.22 9.70
N ASN A 53 8.49 5.20 8.45
CA ASN A 53 9.91 5.32 8.19
C ASN A 53 10.47 6.65 8.76
N PRO A 54 11.75 6.68 9.19
CA PRO A 54 12.34 7.86 9.84
C PRO A 54 12.33 9.15 9.02
N VAL A 55 12.25 9.05 7.69
CA VAL A 55 12.33 10.22 6.78
C VAL A 55 10.96 10.87 6.59
N ASN A 56 9.89 10.08 6.58
CA ASN A 56 8.54 10.53 6.23
C ASN A 56 7.49 10.18 7.30
N PHE A 57 7.93 9.92 8.54
CA PHE A 57 7.04 9.57 9.65
C PHE A 57 5.81 10.49 9.72
N GLY A 58 4.62 9.89 9.79
CA GLY A 58 3.34 10.59 9.87
C GLY A 58 2.80 11.10 8.52
N LYS A 59 3.58 11.03 7.43
CA LYS A 59 3.12 11.49 6.11
C LYS A 59 2.33 10.38 5.40
N ALA A 60 1.17 10.74 4.87
CA ALA A 60 0.34 9.85 4.07
C ALA A 60 1.07 9.41 2.79
N LEU A 61 1.01 8.11 2.47
CA LEU A 61 1.47 7.52 1.21
C LEU A 61 2.96 7.75 0.83
N LYS A 62 3.76 8.40 1.69
CA LYS A 62 5.21 8.59 1.51
C LYS A 62 5.99 7.40 2.07
N LEU A 63 5.60 6.22 1.60
CA LEU A 63 6.10 4.93 2.02
C LEU A 63 7.49 4.65 1.42
N THR A 64 8.31 3.92 2.16
CA THR A 64 9.43 3.17 1.60
C THR A 64 8.91 2.01 0.74
N THR A 65 9.76 1.48 -0.14
CA THR A 65 9.47 0.26 -0.90
C THR A 65 9.09 -0.91 0.02
N LEU A 66 9.72 -1.00 1.20
CA LEU A 66 9.40 -2.00 2.21
C LEU A 66 7.98 -1.84 2.78
N GLU A 67 7.62 -0.64 3.25
CA GLU A 67 6.27 -0.38 3.80
C GLU A 67 5.19 -0.59 2.74
N ALA A 68 5.43 -0.14 1.51
CA ALA A 68 4.51 -0.36 0.40
C ALA A 68 4.32 -1.86 0.11
N PHE A 69 5.41 -2.63 0.13
CA PHE A 69 5.34 -4.06 -0.11
C PHE A 69 4.64 -4.80 1.04
N ALA A 70 4.95 -4.46 2.29
CA ALA A 70 4.29 -5.03 3.46
C ALA A 70 2.79 -4.72 3.49
N ALA A 71 2.38 -3.49 3.15
CA ALA A 71 0.97 -3.13 3.04
C ALA A 71 0.26 -3.97 1.96
N ALA A 72 0.89 -4.12 0.79
CA ALA A 72 0.33 -4.92 -0.29
C ALA A 72 0.11 -6.37 0.13
N VAL A 73 1.13 -6.99 0.72
CA VAL A 73 1.08 -8.37 1.20
C VAL A 73 0.03 -8.55 2.31
N TYR A 74 -0.08 -7.58 3.23
CA TYR A 74 -1.11 -7.61 4.28
C TYR A 74 -2.52 -7.56 3.68
N ILE A 75 -2.79 -6.61 2.78
CA ILE A 75 -4.10 -6.43 2.13
C ILE A 75 -4.50 -7.68 1.33
N LEU A 76 -3.52 -8.34 0.70
CA LEU A 76 -3.73 -9.58 -0.06
C LEU A 76 -3.93 -10.82 0.83
N GLY A 77 -3.99 -10.67 2.15
CA GLY A 77 -4.36 -11.72 3.08
C GLY A 77 -3.20 -12.41 3.81
N ASN A 78 -1.98 -11.87 3.74
CA ASN A 78 -0.77 -12.50 4.30
C ASN A 78 -0.11 -11.67 5.42
N PRO A 79 -0.79 -11.41 6.55
CA PRO A 79 -0.26 -10.58 7.63
C PRO A 79 1.06 -11.10 8.20
N GLY A 80 1.22 -12.43 8.34
CA GLY A 80 2.47 -13.02 8.84
C GLY A 80 3.68 -12.76 7.93
N GLN A 81 3.48 -12.72 6.60
CA GLN A 81 4.55 -12.36 5.67
C GLN A 81 4.84 -10.85 5.75
N ALA A 82 3.83 -10.00 5.94
CA ALA A 82 4.03 -8.57 6.19
C ALA A 82 4.82 -8.31 7.48
N GLU A 83 4.57 -9.09 8.55
CA GLU A 83 5.36 -9.04 9.80
C GLU A 83 6.82 -9.43 9.57
N GLN A 84 7.07 -10.51 8.82
CA GLN A 84 8.43 -10.92 8.45
C GLN A 84 9.15 -9.82 7.65
N LEU A 85 8.49 -9.23 6.65
CA LEU A 85 9.05 -8.12 5.87
C LEU A 85 9.41 -6.94 6.78
N THR A 86 8.48 -6.52 7.64
CA THR A 86 8.68 -5.34 8.48
C THR A 86 9.72 -5.56 9.58
N SER A 87 9.99 -6.79 10.00
CA SER A 87 11.04 -7.10 10.99
C SER A 87 12.47 -6.82 10.54
N ILE A 88 12.71 -6.55 9.25
CA ILE A 88 14.04 -6.22 8.71
C ILE A 88 14.61 -4.96 9.36
N TYR A 89 13.74 -4.02 9.78
CA TYR A 89 14.14 -2.79 10.47
C TYR A 89 13.45 -2.67 11.82
N ASN A 90 14.16 -2.16 12.83
CA ASN A 90 13.60 -1.98 14.18
C ASN A 90 12.34 -1.11 14.23
N TRP A 91 12.20 -0.13 13.33
CA TRP A 91 11.02 0.72 13.22
C TRP A 91 9.89 0.09 12.40
N GLY A 92 10.19 -0.93 11.60
CA GLY A 92 9.25 -1.52 10.64
C GLY A 92 7.99 -2.11 11.28
N PRO A 93 8.04 -2.87 12.39
CA PRO A 93 6.84 -3.41 13.04
C PRO A 93 5.85 -2.32 13.49
N HIS A 94 6.33 -1.10 13.73
CA HIS A 94 5.45 0.02 14.05
C HIS A 94 4.55 0.41 12.87
N PHE A 95 4.92 0.07 11.64
CA PHE A 95 4.10 0.32 10.43
C PHE A 95 2.76 -0.41 10.54
N LEU A 96 2.81 -1.70 10.84
CA LEU A 96 1.62 -2.55 10.99
C LEU A 96 0.84 -2.14 12.23
N THR A 97 1.51 -1.74 13.30
CA THR A 97 0.86 -1.26 14.53
C THR A 97 0.08 0.02 14.29
N MET A 98 0.70 1.02 13.67
CA MET A 98 0.09 2.33 13.39
C MET A 98 -1.07 2.21 12.39
N ASN A 99 -0.93 1.35 11.39
CA ASN A 99 -1.93 1.16 10.33
C ASN A 99 -2.83 -0.06 10.56
N LYS A 100 -2.90 -0.61 11.78
CA LYS A 100 -3.60 -1.87 12.05
C LYS A 100 -5.06 -1.83 11.59
N ASN A 101 -5.80 -0.81 12.03
CA ASN A 101 -7.22 -0.66 11.69
C ASN A 101 -7.44 -0.52 10.18
N PRO A 102 -6.80 0.44 9.46
CA PRO A 102 -7.00 0.54 8.01
C PRO A 102 -6.56 -0.72 7.26
N LEU A 103 -5.41 -1.31 7.61
CA LEU A 103 -4.93 -2.53 6.93
C LEU A 103 -5.91 -3.70 7.10
N GLU A 104 -6.51 -3.85 8.28
CA GLU A 104 -7.50 -4.89 8.54
C GLU A 104 -8.82 -4.65 7.80
N ASP A 105 -9.29 -3.41 7.76
CA ASP A 105 -10.48 -3.03 7.00
C ASP A 105 -10.28 -3.24 5.50
N TYR A 106 -9.10 -2.94 4.97
CA TYR A 106 -8.77 -3.17 3.56
C TYR A 106 -8.61 -4.66 3.23
N ARG A 107 -8.03 -5.45 4.13
CA ARG A 107 -7.86 -6.90 3.96
C ARG A 107 -9.21 -7.63 3.92
N THR A 108 -10.23 -7.09 4.57
CA THR A 108 -11.58 -7.69 4.63
C THR A 108 -12.57 -7.11 3.60
N ALA A 109 -12.23 -6.01 2.94
CA ALA A 109 -12.99 -5.42 1.85
C ALA A 109 -12.77 -6.18 0.54
N LYS A 110 -13.81 -6.73 -0.11
CA LYS A 110 -13.66 -7.71 -1.22
C LYS A 110 -13.19 -7.12 -2.54
N THR A 111 -13.35 -5.81 -2.74
CA THR A 111 -13.11 -5.16 -4.03
C THR A 111 -12.40 -3.82 -3.86
N SER A 112 -11.77 -3.33 -4.93
CA SER A 112 -11.19 -1.98 -4.94
C SER A 112 -12.20 -0.91 -4.55
N LYS A 113 -13.49 -1.08 -4.89
CA LYS A 113 -14.54 -0.12 -4.53
C LYS A 113 -14.79 -0.13 -3.02
N GLU A 114 -14.88 -1.31 -2.41
CA GLU A 114 -15.05 -1.44 -0.96
C GLU A 114 -13.84 -0.89 -0.20
N VAL A 115 -12.62 -1.16 -0.69
CA VAL A 115 -11.38 -0.60 -0.11
C VAL A 115 -11.42 0.93 -0.13
N ILE A 116 -11.80 1.54 -1.26
CA ILE A 116 -11.93 3.00 -1.37
C ILE A 116 -13.00 3.53 -0.42
N GLN A 117 -14.13 2.80 -0.26
CA GLN A 117 -15.17 3.20 0.68
C GLN A 117 -14.66 3.21 2.14
N ARG A 118 -13.96 2.15 2.56
CA ARG A 118 -13.34 2.07 3.91
C ARG A 118 -12.27 3.12 4.11
N MET A 119 -11.52 3.43 3.05
CA MET A 119 -10.44 4.41 3.09
C MET A 119 -10.92 5.80 3.53
N HIS A 120 -12.18 6.18 3.22
CA HIS A 120 -12.74 7.46 3.61
C HIS A 120 -12.79 7.69 5.13
N ASP A 121 -12.90 6.63 5.93
CA ASP A 121 -12.94 6.72 7.40
C ASP A 121 -11.58 7.13 8.01
N TYR A 122 -10.50 7.03 7.22
CA TYR A 122 -9.12 7.31 7.66
C TYR A 122 -8.52 8.55 7.03
N LEU A 123 -9.17 9.11 6.00
CA LEU A 123 -8.71 10.35 5.41
C LEU A 123 -8.93 11.50 6.41
N PRO A 124 -7.96 12.42 6.56
CA PRO A 124 -8.21 13.64 7.31
C PRO A 124 -9.42 14.35 6.68
N ALA A 125 -10.26 14.97 7.52
CA ALA A 125 -11.28 15.88 7.04
C ALA A 125 -10.63 16.87 6.07
N SER A 126 -11.21 17.05 4.88
CA SER A 126 -10.65 17.89 3.84
C SER A 126 -10.28 19.24 4.44
N GLN A 127 -8.98 19.53 4.48
CA GLN A 127 -8.56 20.92 4.41
C GLN A 127 -8.79 21.27 2.94
N ASP A 128 -9.98 21.79 2.66
CA ASP A 128 -10.25 22.42 1.38
C ASP A 128 -9.10 23.40 1.11
N GLU A 129 -8.48 23.23 -0.06
CA GLU A 129 -7.36 24.02 -0.54
C GLU A 129 -7.67 25.51 -0.39
N VAL A 130 -6.76 26.26 0.25
CA VAL A 130 -6.68 27.74 0.13
C VAL A 130 -5.76 28.06 -1.04
#